data_AF-A0A931QDW1-F1
#
_entry.id   AF-A0A931QDW1-F1
#
_cell.length_a   1.000
_cell.length_b   1.000
_cell.length_c   1.000
_cell.angle_alpha   90.00
_cell.angle_beta   90.00
_cell.angle_gamma   90.00
#
_symmetry.space_group_name_H-M   'P 1'
#
loop_
_entity.id
_entity.type
_entity.pdbx_description
1 polymer ?
#
loop_
_entity_poly.entity_id
_entity_poly.type
_entity_poly.pdbx_seq_one_letter_code
_entity_poly.pdbx_strand_id
1 'polypeptide(L)'
;IGMAALIFGLFILPPATLSTLVTKLPVLGNIRVISLLLMPAGIAWALININSLPMVVDLTSAARLGTFTGLYYLFSTLSAIVGPNLNGLLVQISGGRYNTIMLISPLFLIVALILMLGVHKGEAQVA
;
A
#
# COMPACT_ATOMS: atom_id res chain seq x y z
N ILE A 1 -5.33 7.94 4.34
CA ILE A 1 -4.49 9.11 4.72
C ILE A 1 -3.34 8.71 5.65
N GLY A 2 -3.60 8.02 6.77
CA GLY A 2 -2.53 7.62 7.72
C GLY A 2 -1.35 6.87 7.10
N MET A 3 -1.60 5.86 6.26
CA MET A 3 -0.53 5.13 5.56
C MET A 3 0.30 6.03 4.63
N ALA A 4 -0.33 6.96 3.90
CA ALA A 4 0.38 7.89 3.02
C ALA A 4 1.30 8.82 3.81
N ALA A 5 0.86 9.30 4.97
CA ALA A 5 1.69 10.12 5.87
C ALA A 5 2.89 9.35 6.43
N LEU A 6 2.71 8.07 6.80
CA LEU A 6 3.80 7.22 7.29
C LEU A 6 4.87 6.99 6.22
N ILE A 7 4.46 6.69 4.97
CA ILE A 7 5.38 6.50 3.86
C ILE A 7 6.08 7.82 3.48
N PHE A 8 5.36 8.95 3.51
CA PHE A 8 5.96 10.26 3.29
C PHE A 8 6.96 10.64 4.41
N GLY A 9 6.68 10.24 5.66
CA GLY A 9 7.61 10.42 6.78
C GLY A 9 8.97 9.74 6.55
N LEU A 10 8.99 8.62 5.83
CA LEU A 10 10.24 7.94 5.44
C LEU A 10 11.06 8.74 4.44
N PHE A 11 10.43 9.58 3.62
CA PHE A 11 11.13 10.48 2.69
C PHE A 11 11.82 11.65 3.41
N ILE A 12 11.18 12.18 4.46
CA ILE A 12 11.66 13.35 5.20
C ILE A 12 12.84 12.99 6.11
N LEU A 13 12.78 11.82 6.75
CA LEU A 13 13.77 11.43 7.74
C LEU A 13 15.11 11.04 7.07
N PRO A 14 16.26 11.55 7.58
CA PRO A 14 17.57 11.14 7.09
C PRO A 14 17.81 9.63 7.27
N PRO A 15 18.59 8.99 6.37
CA PRO A 15 18.95 7.57 6.50
C PRO A 15 19.64 7.21 7.83
N ALA A 16 20.39 8.16 8.41
CA ALA A 16 21.02 7.99 9.72
C ALA A 16 19.99 7.80 10.84
N THR A 17 18.91 8.60 10.83
CA THR A 17 17.81 8.47 11.79
C THR A 17 17.05 7.17 11.57
N LEU A 18 16.74 6.84 10.30
CA LEU A 18 15.99 5.62 9.95
C LEU A 18 16.71 4.33 10.35
N SER A 19 18.05 4.33 10.32
CA SER A 19 18.89 3.18 10.67
C SER A 19 19.21 3.08 12.17
N THR A 20 18.84 4.09 12.97
CA THR A 20 19.09 4.10 14.41
C THR A 20 18.34 2.94 15.08
N LEU A 21 19.08 2.16 15.89
CA LEU A 21 18.54 1.06 16.67
C LEU A 21 17.80 1.60 17.88
N VAL A 22 16.52 1.25 18.02
CA VAL A 22 15.68 1.64 19.15
C VAL A 22 15.74 0.58 20.24
N THR A 23 15.48 -0.68 19.87
CA THR A 23 15.49 -1.79 20.83
C THR A 23 15.73 -3.12 20.11
N LYS A 24 16.09 -4.15 20.88
CA LYS A 24 16.18 -5.53 20.41
C LYS A 24 15.12 -6.35 21.11
N LEU A 25 14.24 -7.00 20.34
CA LEU A 25 13.27 -7.93 20.88
C LEU A 25 13.66 -9.37 20.51
N PRO A 26 13.42 -10.35 21.40
CA PRO A 26 13.84 -11.73 21.20
C PRO A 26 13.23 -12.40 19.96
N VAL A 27 12.03 -11.98 19.53
CA VAL A 27 11.34 -12.51 18.32
C VAL A 27 11.46 -11.58 17.12
N LEU A 28 11.40 -10.25 17.32
CA LEU A 28 11.41 -9.28 16.22
C LEU A 28 12.83 -8.82 15.82
N GLY A 29 13.85 -9.18 16.58
CA GLY A 29 15.22 -8.76 16.33
C GLY A 29 15.45 -7.26 16.55
N ASN A 30 16.28 -6.65 15.71
CA ASN A 30 16.67 -5.25 15.79
C ASN A 30 15.55 -4.33 15.29
N ILE A 31 14.85 -3.65 16.20
CA ILE A 31 13.86 -2.63 15.86
C ILE A 31 14.56 -1.31 15.61
N ARG A 32 14.48 -0.82 14.38
CA ARG A 32 15.01 0.47 13.96
C ARG A 32 13.89 1.49 13.85
N VAL A 33 14.22 2.77 13.75
CA VAL A 33 13.23 3.84 13.55
C VAL A 33 12.37 3.59 12.30
N ILE A 34 12.96 3.07 11.21
CA ILE A 34 12.20 2.66 10.02
C ILE A 34 11.14 1.60 10.32
N SER A 35 11.43 0.66 11.22
CA SER A 35 10.48 -0.39 11.63
C SER A 35 9.27 0.21 12.35
N LEU A 36 9.46 1.26 13.16
CA LEU A 36 8.38 1.94 13.86
C LEU A 36 7.38 2.62 12.90
N LEU A 37 7.84 3.08 11.74
CA LEU A 37 7.00 3.66 10.69
C LEU A 37 6.35 2.59 9.81
N LEU A 38 7.08 1.52 9.50
CA LEU A 38 6.59 0.43 8.65
C LEU A 38 5.60 -0.49 9.34
N MET A 39 5.68 -0.70 10.67
CA MET A 39 4.71 -1.53 11.40
C MET A 39 3.26 -1.05 11.25
N PRO A 40 2.90 0.21 11.60
CA PRO A 40 1.55 0.70 11.40
C PRO A 40 1.17 0.82 9.91
N ALA A 41 2.13 1.08 9.02
CA ALA A 41 1.89 1.05 7.58
C ALA A 41 1.51 -0.37 7.10
N GLY A 42 2.15 -1.41 7.64
CA GLY A 42 1.82 -2.81 7.38
C GLY A 42 0.44 -3.20 7.89
N ILE A 43 0.05 -2.72 9.08
CA ILE A 43 -1.31 -2.91 9.61
C ILE A 43 -2.35 -2.27 8.67
N ALA A 44 -2.11 -1.02 8.24
CA ALA A 44 -3.00 -0.34 7.31
C ALA A 44 -3.09 -1.08 5.96
N TRP A 45 -1.96 -1.59 5.45
CA TRP A 45 -1.92 -2.37 4.21
C TRP A 45 -2.70 -3.69 4.33
N ALA A 46 -2.57 -4.40 5.46
CA ALA A 46 -3.33 -5.62 5.71
C ALA A 46 -4.84 -5.37 5.73
N LEU A 47 -5.29 -4.30 6.39
CA LEU A 47 -6.69 -3.92 6.43
C LEU A 47 -7.26 -3.61 5.04
N ILE A 48 -6.48 -2.97 4.17
CA ILE A 48 -6.87 -2.70 2.78
C ILE A 48 -7.04 -4.01 2.00
N ASN A 49 -6.07 -4.92 2.08
CA ASN A 49 -6.08 -6.17 1.31
C ASN A 49 -7.15 -7.16 1.74
N ILE A 50 -7.48 -7.21 3.04
CA ILE A 50 -8.50 -8.14 3.54
C ILE A 50 -9.90 -7.70 3.10
N ASN A 51 -10.17 -6.40 2.99
CA ASN A 51 -11.49 -5.86 2.65
C ASN A 51 -11.68 -5.58 1.15
N SER A 52 -10.62 -5.55 0.35
CA SER A 52 -10.71 -5.22 -1.08
C SER A 52 -11.50 -6.24 -1.89
N LEU A 53 -11.31 -7.54 -1.65
CA LEU A 53 -12.05 -8.57 -2.38
C LEU A 53 -13.54 -8.63 -1.99
N PRO A 54 -13.90 -8.67 -0.69
CA PRO A 54 -15.30 -8.59 -0.25
C PRO A 54 -16.07 -7.42 -0.89
N MET A 55 -15.49 -6.22 -0.85
CA MET A 55 -16.09 -5.03 -1.46
C MET A 55 -16.42 -5.22 -2.96
N VAL A 56 -15.51 -5.84 -3.72
CA VAL A 56 -15.72 -6.06 -5.16
C VAL A 56 -16.79 -7.12 -5.43
N VAL A 57 -16.87 -8.17 -4.63
CA VAL A 57 -17.88 -9.22 -4.81
C VAL A 57 -19.27 -8.77 -4.36
N ASP A 58 -19.35 -7.86 -3.38
CA ASP A 58 -20.62 -7.30 -2.89
C ASP A 58 -21.26 -6.30 -3.89
N LEU A 59 -20.48 -5.80 -4.85
CA LEU A 59 -20.96 -4.92 -5.92
C LEU A 59 -21.71 -5.65 -7.04
N THR A 60 -21.71 -6.98 -7.06
CA THR A 60 -22.24 -7.79 -8.16
C THR A 60 -23.29 -8.81 -7.70
N SER A 61 -24.08 -9.31 -8.66
CA SER A 61 -24.97 -10.45 -8.42
C SER A 61 -24.22 -11.79 -8.48
N ALA A 62 -24.81 -12.84 -7.89
CA ALA A 62 -24.24 -14.18 -7.87
C ALA A 62 -23.89 -14.72 -9.27
N ALA A 63 -24.67 -14.36 -10.30
CA ALA A 63 -24.43 -14.76 -11.69
C ALA A 63 -23.14 -14.17 -12.30
N ARG A 64 -22.62 -13.07 -11.74
CA ARG A 64 -21.43 -12.35 -12.25
C ARG A 64 -20.25 -12.37 -11.28
N LEU A 65 -20.37 -13.08 -10.16
CA LEU A 65 -19.35 -13.14 -9.11
C LEU A 65 -17.98 -13.58 -9.64
N GLY A 66 -17.94 -14.63 -10.48
CA GLY A 66 -16.70 -15.10 -11.09
C GLY A 66 -16.01 -14.05 -11.98
N THR A 67 -16.77 -13.24 -12.71
CA THR A 67 -16.23 -12.17 -13.57
C THR A 67 -15.61 -11.05 -12.75
N PHE A 68 -16.28 -10.59 -11.69
CA PHE A 68 -15.77 -9.52 -10.83
C PHE A 68 -14.53 -9.95 -10.05
N THR A 69 -14.52 -11.18 -9.52
CA THR A 69 -13.33 -11.77 -8.89
C THR A 69 -12.19 -11.91 -9.90
N GLY A 70 -12.48 -12.33 -11.13
CA GLY A 70 -11.49 -12.40 -12.22
C GLY A 70 -10.89 -11.04 -12.54
N LEU A 71 -11.71 -9.99 -12.64
CA LEU A 71 -11.23 -8.61 -12.85
C LEU A 71 -10.37 -8.13 -11.70
N TYR A 72 -10.75 -8.41 -10.44
CA TYR A 72 -9.96 -8.07 -9.26
C TYR A 72 -8.54 -8.67 -9.36
N TYR A 73 -8.43 -9.98 -9.62
CA TYR A 73 -7.13 -10.64 -9.72
C TYR A 73 -6.34 -10.24 -10.97
N LEU A 74 -7.03 -9.95 -12.08
CA LEU A 74 -6.40 -9.45 -13.30
C LEU A 74 -5.68 -8.12 -13.03
N PHE A 75 -6.36 -7.13 -12.46
CA PHE A 75 -5.76 -5.83 -12.16
C PHE A 75 -4.73 -5.90 -11.02
N SER A 76 -4.97 -6.74 -10.01
CA SER A 76 -4.01 -6.96 -8.91
C SER A 76 -2.68 -7.53 -9.44
N THR A 77 -2.76 -8.56 -10.29
CA THR A 77 -1.57 -9.17 -10.89
C THR A 77 -0.91 -8.24 -11.90
N LEU A 78 -1.69 -7.51 -12.69
CA LEU A 78 -1.17 -6.50 -13.61
C LEU A 78 -0.39 -5.41 -12.85
N SER A 79 -0.92 -4.91 -11.74
CA SER A 79 -0.22 -3.96 -10.87
C SER A 79 1.10 -4.53 -10.35
N ALA A 80 1.13 -5.80 -9.93
CA ALA A 80 2.36 -6.46 -9.48
C ALA A 80 3.42 -6.61 -10.59
N ILE A 81 3.01 -6.76 -11.85
CA ILE A 81 3.91 -6.84 -13.01
C ILE A 81 4.42 -5.44 -13.40
N VAL A 82 3.52 -4.47 -13.47
CA VAL A 82 3.81 -3.11 -13.96
C VAL A 82 4.57 -2.28 -12.91
N GLY A 83 4.25 -2.47 -11.62
CA GLY A 83 4.80 -1.68 -10.51
C GLY A 83 6.33 -1.63 -10.47
N PRO A 84 7.05 -2.76 -10.46
CA PRO A 84 8.51 -2.78 -10.44
C PRO A 84 9.13 -2.08 -11.65
N ASN A 85 8.54 -2.23 -12.84
CA ASN A 85 9.01 -1.60 -14.06
C ASN A 85 8.88 -0.07 -13.99
N LEU A 86 7.71 0.43 -13.55
CA LEU A 86 7.50 1.87 -13.36
C LEU A 86 8.41 2.45 -12.27
N ASN A 87 8.55 1.75 -11.14
CA ASN A 87 9.44 2.17 -10.06
C ASN A 87 10.90 2.22 -10.51
N GLY A 88 11.35 1.23 -11.29
CA GLY A 88 12.69 1.19 -11.87
C GLY A 88 12.94 2.37 -12.82
N LEU A 89 11.99 2.65 -13.71
CA LEU A 89 12.06 3.80 -14.62
C LEU A 89 12.11 5.14 -13.85
N LEU A 90 11.27 5.30 -12.82
CA LEU A 90 11.25 6.50 -11.98
C LEU A 90 12.59 6.73 -11.28
N VAL A 91 13.22 5.68 -10.76
CA VAL A 91 14.55 5.78 -10.13
C VAL A 91 15.61 6.16 -11.16
N GLN A 92 15.57 5.58 -12.37
CA GLN A 92 16.52 5.92 -13.44
C GLN A 92 16.41 7.38 -13.88
N ILE A 93 15.19 7.87 -14.12
CA ILE A 93 14.95 9.27 -14.51
C ILE A 93 15.35 10.24 -13.39
N SER A 94 15.22 9.82 -12.12
CA SER A 94 15.60 10.61 -10.95
C SER A 94 17.11 10.60 -10.64
N GLY A 95 17.95 10.03 -11.52
CA GLY A 95 19.40 9.94 -11.33
C GLY A 95 19.83 8.93 -10.26
N GLY A 96 19.09 7.83 -10.11
CA GLY A 96 19.42 6.75 -9.15
C GLY A 96 18.97 7.00 -7.71
N ARG A 97 18.15 8.03 -7.47
CA ARG A 97 17.65 8.39 -6.14
C ARG A 97 16.46 7.52 -5.74
N TYR A 98 16.73 6.44 -4.99
CA TYR A 98 15.68 5.54 -4.46
C TYR A 98 14.67 6.23 -3.55
N ASN A 99 15.06 7.35 -2.91
CA ASN A 99 14.14 8.13 -2.08
C ASN A 99 12.94 8.68 -2.88
N THR A 100 13.06 8.83 -4.20
CA THR A 100 11.94 9.28 -5.04
C THR A 100 10.74 8.33 -4.97
N ILE A 101 10.95 7.02 -4.76
CA ILE A 101 9.83 6.07 -4.61
C ILE A 101 9.01 6.40 -3.36
N MET A 102 9.67 6.82 -2.28
CA MET A 102 9.01 7.18 -1.02
C MET A 102 8.22 8.49 -1.12
N LEU A 103 8.60 9.37 -2.05
CA LEU A 103 7.86 10.58 -2.38
C LEU A 103 6.64 10.32 -3.28
N ILE A 104 6.79 9.42 -4.25
CA ILE A 104 5.75 9.12 -5.25
C ILE A 104 4.67 8.16 -4.70
N SER A 105 5.03 7.23 -3.83
CA SER A 105 4.08 6.27 -3.25
C SER A 105 2.89 6.93 -2.52
N PRO A 106 3.08 7.96 -1.66
CA PRO A 106 1.98 8.70 -1.04
C PRO A 106 1.03 9.35 -2.05
N LEU A 107 1.53 9.82 -3.20
CA LEU A 107 0.69 10.38 -4.26
C LEU A 107 -0.27 9.33 -4.81
N PHE A 108 0.22 8.13 -5.13
CA PHE A 108 -0.63 7.02 -5.59
C PHE A 108 -1.66 6.59 -4.54
N LEU A 109 -1.29 6.62 -3.24
CA LEU A 109 -2.23 6.33 -2.16
C LEU A 109 -3.33 7.40 -2.01
N ILE A 110 -3.01 8.67 -2.28
CA ILE A 110 -4.00 9.76 -2.30
C ILE A 110 -4.92 9.61 -3.51
N VAL A 111 -4.37 9.31 -4.70
CA VAL A 111 -5.18 9.05 -5.90
C VAL A 111 -6.11 7.85 -5.68
N ALA A 112 -5.60 6.76 -5.11
CA ALA A 112 -6.42 5.60 -4.76
C ALA A 112 -7.53 5.98 -3.77
N LEU A 113 -7.24 6.80 -2.76
CA LEU A 113 -8.25 7.30 -1.84
C LEU A 113 -9.33 8.11 -2.56
N ILE A 114 -8.95 9.01 -3.47
CA ILE A 114 -9.91 9.81 -4.25
C ILE A 114 -10.82 8.92 -5.10
N LEU A 115 -10.26 7.89 -5.76
CA LEU A 115 -11.05 6.93 -6.53
C LEU A 115 -12.04 6.15 -5.64
N MET A 116 -11.61 5.81 -4.43
CA MET A 116 -12.45 5.11 -3.45
C MET A 116 -13.58 5.97 -2.87
N LEU A 117 -13.47 7.30 -2.87
CA LEU A 117 -14.57 8.18 -2.41
C LEU A 117 -15.85 8.04 -3.25
N GLY A 118 -15.74 7.56 -4.50
CA GLY A 118 -16.90 7.30 -5.36
C GLY A 118 -17.63 5.98 -5.08
N VAL A 119 -17.06 5.11 -4.22
CA VAL A 119 -17.60 3.79 -3.93
C VAL A 119 -18.62 3.90 -2.80
N HIS A 120 -19.90 3.77 -3.15
CA HIS A 120 -21.03 3.90 -2.21
C HIS A 120 -21.71 2.56 -1.85
N LYS A 121 -21.20 1.43 -2.36
CA LYS A 121 -21.71 0.08 -2.10
C LYS A 121 -20.54 -0.89 -1.91
N GLY A 122 -20.70 -1.85 -1.00
CA GLY A 122 -19.62 -2.75 -0.52
C GLY A 122 -19.47 -2.81 1.00
N GLU A 123 -20.43 -2.27 1.76
CA GLU A 123 -20.53 -2.48 3.21
C GLU A 123 -20.73 -3.96 3.51
N ALA A 124 -20.05 -4.47 4.54
CA ALA A 124 -20.24 -5.85 5.00
C ALA A 124 -21.72 -6.08 5.32
N GLN A 125 -22.36 -7.04 4.63
CA GLN A 125 -23.70 -7.46 5.02
C GLN A 125 -23.64 -8.04 6.44
N VAL A 126 -24.36 -7.41 7.37
CA VAL A 126 -24.58 -7.97 8.69
C VAL A 126 -25.39 -9.25 8.49
N ALA A 127 -24.75 -10.38 8.78
CA ALA A 127 -25.38 -11.69 8.76
C ALA A 127 -26.51 -11.80 9.79
#